data_AF-A0AAW2X5H4-F1
#
_entry.id   AF-A0AAW2X5H4-F1
#
_cell.length_a   1.000
_cell.length_b   1.000
_cell.length_c   1.000
_cell.angle_alpha   90.00
_cell.angle_beta   90.00
_cell.angle_gamma   90.00
#
_symmetry.space_group_name_H-M   'P 1'
#
loop_
_entity.id
_entity.type
_entity.pdbx_description
1 polymer ?
#
loop_
_entity_poly.entity_id
_entity_poly.type
_entity_poly.pdbx_seq_one_letter_code
_entity_poly.pdbx_strand_id
1 'polypeptide(L)'
;MANLTKLDFIALDVSGTNYLSWVLDAELHLASNKLGETIKENTSASEQDCAKAMILLRHHLHESLKSQYLTVKSPFQLWKSLKDRFDHQKTQYRERGFKTYSELILCLLVAEENNQLLLNNHHTRPTGSKPLPENSAALPEANATSSRKGRGRYHGSPRGHSYGCGRGHSCHGRGR
;
A
#
# COMPACT_ATOMS: atom_id res chain seq x y z
N MET A 1 15.10 34.04 -2.80
CA MET A 1 14.58 34.12 -4.18
C MET A 1 14.61 32.72 -4.76
N ALA A 2 13.56 32.27 -5.45
CA ALA A 2 13.60 30.98 -6.14
C ALA A 2 14.23 31.18 -7.52
N ASN A 3 15.38 30.53 -7.76
CA ASN A 3 15.94 30.44 -9.10
C ASN A 3 15.08 29.44 -9.90
N LEU A 4 14.01 29.94 -10.51
CA LEU A 4 13.18 29.20 -11.45
C LEU A 4 14.03 28.88 -12.68
N THR A 5 14.71 27.73 -12.63
CA THR A 5 15.36 27.13 -13.80
C THR A 5 14.30 26.96 -14.88
N LYS A 6 14.43 27.73 -15.95
CA LYS A 6 13.50 27.67 -17.08
C LYS A 6 13.57 26.26 -17.67
N LEU A 7 12.49 25.50 -17.52
CA LEU A 7 12.32 24.22 -18.20
C LEU A 7 12.30 24.47 -19.71
N ASP A 8 12.85 23.54 -20.48
CA ASP A 8 12.81 23.61 -21.94
C ASP A 8 11.40 23.32 -22.48
N PHE A 9 10.69 22.39 -21.81
CA PHE A 9 9.31 21.99 -22.09
C PHE A 9 8.53 21.73 -20.79
N ILE A 10 7.23 21.41 -20.89
CA ILE A 10 6.36 21.23 -19.70
C ILE A 10 6.76 19.96 -18.95
N ALA A 11 7.01 20.05 -17.63
CA ALA A 11 7.35 18.88 -16.81
C ALA A 11 6.19 17.86 -16.70
N LEU A 12 6.52 16.56 -16.60
CA LEU A 12 5.55 15.47 -16.45
C LEU A 12 4.81 15.59 -15.13
N ASP A 13 3.48 15.72 -15.20
CA ASP A 13 2.63 15.78 -14.02
C ASP A 13 2.39 14.39 -13.40
N VAL A 14 2.12 14.36 -12.10
CA VAL A 14 1.87 13.13 -11.32
C VAL A 14 0.63 12.38 -11.81
N SER A 15 -0.38 13.09 -12.33
CA SER A 15 -1.60 12.49 -12.90
C SER A 15 -1.37 11.76 -14.22
N GLY A 16 -0.30 12.06 -14.94
CA GLY A 16 -0.03 11.55 -16.29
C GLY A 16 -0.88 12.19 -17.40
N THR A 17 -1.68 13.24 -17.11
CA THR A 17 -2.53 13.91 -18.13
C THR A 17 -1.74 14.46 -19.31
N ASN A 18 -0.53 14.99 -19.08
CA ASN A 18 0.38 15.46 -20.12
C ASN A 18 1.43 14.43 -20.57
N TYR A 19 1.27 13.15 -20.21
CA TYR A 19 2.30 12.12 -20.47
C TYR A 19 2.64 11.97 -21.96
N LEU A 20 1.65 12.01 -22.86
CA LEU A 20 1.89 11.83 -24.30
C LEU A 20 2.65 13.01 -24.94
N SER A 21 2.36 14.25 -24.55
CA SER A 21 3.15 15.40 -25.02
C SER A 21 4.55 15.40 -24.41
N TRP A 22 4.67 15.09 -23.11
CA TRP A 22 5.96 14.99 -22.43
C TRP A 22 6.88 13.94 -23.06
N VAL A 23 6.35 12.79 -23.48
CA VAL A 23 7.12 11.76 -24.20
C VAL A 23 7.68 12.31 -25.51
N LEU A 24 6.86 12.98 -26.32
CA LEU A 24 7.29 13.54 -27.61
C LEU A 24 8.34 14.64 -27.42
N ASP A 25 8.12 15.56 -26.47
CA ASP A 25 9.07 16.61 -26.14
C ASP A 25 10.40 16.02 -25.63
N ALA A 26 10.35 15.03 -24.72
CA ALA A 26 11.53 14.38 -24.18
C ALA A 26 12.30 13.57 -25.24
N GLU A 27 11.61 12.85 -26.14
CA GLU A 27 12.26 12.15 -27.26
C GLU A 27 12.93 13.14 -28.22
N LEU A 28 12.31 14.29 -28.51
CA LEU A 28 12.89 15.35 -29.34
C LEU A 28 14.12 16.00 -28.66
N HIS A 29 14.05 16.26 -27.35
CA HIS A 29 15.18 16.78 -26.57
C HIS A 29 16.33 15.77 -26.44
N LEU A 30 16.05 14.46 -26.35
CA LEU A 30 17.08 13.43 -26.39
C LEU A 30 17.67 13.27 -27.81
N ALA A 31 16.86 13.31 -28.86
CA ALA A 31 17.33 13.21 -30.25
C ALA A 31 18.23 14.37 -30.66
N SER A 32 17.82 15.61 -30.39
CA SER A 32 18.61 16.83 -30.69
C SER A 32 19.97 16.85 -29.97
N ASN A 33 20.03 16.36 -28.73
CA ASN A 33 21.27 16.21 -27.96
C ASN A 33 22.08 14.94 -28.30
N LYS A 34 21.65 14.12 -29.27
CA LYS A 34 22.25 12.81 -29.64
C LYS A 34 22.22 11.76 -28.52
N LEU A 35 21.32 11.91 -27.56
CA LEU A 35 21.11 11.04 -26.40
C LEU A 35 20.02 9.97 -26.62
N GLY A 36 19.33 9.97 -27.77
CA GLY A 36 18.18 9.08 -28.06
C GLY A 36 18.47 7.57 -27.93
N GLU A 37 19.72 7.14 -28.05
CA GLU A 37 20.10 5.74 -27.84
C GLU A 37 20.15 5.35 -26.34
N THR A 38 20.23 6.31 -25.40
CA THR A 38 20.30 6.07 -23.94
C THR A 38 19.00 5.54 -23.33
N ILE A 39 17.88 5.66 -24.05
CA ILE A 39 16.53 5.19 -23.66
C ILE A 39 16.10 3.91 -24.41
N LYS A 40 17.02 3.25 -25.12
CA LYS A 40 16.77 1.96 -25.78
C LYS A 40 17.41 0.81 -25.00
N GLU A 41 16.82 -0.38 -25.14
CA GLU A 41 17.32 -1.60 -24.50
C GLU A 41 18.57 -2.10 -25.25
N ASN A 42 19.58 -2.61 -24.52
CA ASN A 42 20.86 -3.14 -25.01
C ASN A 42 21.87 -2.14 -25.64
N THR A 43 21.63 -0.81 -25.59
CA THR A 43 22.63 0.18 -26.04
C THR A 43 23.79 0.30 -25.04
N SER A 44 25.03 0.15 -25.52
CA SER A 44 26.25 0.51 -24.77
C SER A 44 26.52 2.03 -24.80
N ALA A 45 25.63 2.81 -24.21
CA ALA A 45 25.79 4.26 -24.11
C ALA A 45 26.90 4.67 -23.11
N SER A 46 27.58 5.78 -23.40
CA SER A 46 28.59 6.37 -22.50
C SER A 46 28.00 6.74 -21.14
N GLU A 47 28.78 6.58 -20.06
CA GLU A 47 28.40 7.06 -18.72
C GLU A 47 28.10 8.56 -18.71
N GLN A 48 28.83 9.34 -19.50
CA GLN A 48 28.63 10.79 -19.63
C GLN A 48 27.27 11.11 -20.28
N ASP A 49 26.86 10.33 -21.28
CA ASP A 49 25.60 10.53 -22.00
C ASP A 49 24.41 9.99 -21.20
N CYS A 50 24.62 8.90 -20.45
CA CYS A 50 23.69 8.46 -19.42
C CYS A 50 23.48 9.55 -18.36
N ALA A 51 24.54 10.21 -17.89
CA ALA A 51 24.43 11.30 -16.93
C ALA A 51 23.67 12.52 -17.50
N LYS A 52 23.98 12.95 -18.73
CA LYS A 52 23.24 14.03 -19.43
C LYS A 52 21.76 13.69 -19.54
N ALA A 53 21.41 12.49 -20.02
CA ALA A 53 20.02 12.05 -20.17
C ALA A 53 19.30 11.93 -18.81
N MET A 54 19.96 11.42 -17.77
CA MET A 54 19.41 11.39 -16.40
C MET A 54 19.09 12.79 -15.87
N ILE A 55 19.94 13.78 -16.13
CA ILE A 55 19.71 15.18 -15.75
C ILE A 55 18.51 15.73 -16.52
N LEU A 56 18.50 15.59 -17.86
CA LEU A 56 17.43 16.11 -18.73
C LEU A 56 16.06 15.55 -18.34
N LEU A 57 15.96 14.23 -18.13
CA LEU A 57 14.73 13.56 -17.70
C LEU A 57 14.31 14.02 -16.29
N ARG A 58 15.20 13.98 -15.29
CA ARG A 58 14.87 14.37 -13.91
C ARG A 58 14.52 15.85 -13.77
N HIS A 59 15.04 16.72 -14.63
CA HIS A 59 14.68 18.14 -14.64
C HIS A 59 13.20 18.34 -14.98
N HIS A 60 12.72 17.59 -15.99
CA HIS A 60 11.36 17.68 -16.53
C HIS A 60 10.36 16.71 -15.87
N LEU A 61 10.58 16.27 -14.63
CA LEU A 61 9.60 15.52 -13.84
C LEU A 61 8.97 16.40 -12.76
N HIS A 62 7.73 16.12 -12.34
CA HIS A 62 7.19 16.66 -11.08
C HIS A 62 7.97 16.12 -9.86
N GLU A 63 8.07 16.91 -8.78
CA GLU A 63 8.93 16.61 -7.63
C GLU A 63 8.60 15.28 -6.93
N SER A 64 7.31 14.92 -6.86
CA SER A 64 6.85 13.62 -6.36
C SER A 64 7.38 12.44 -7.20
N LEU A 65 7.50 12.62 -8.52
CA LEU A 65 8.06 11.61 -9.41
C LEU A 65 9.58 11.52 -9.25
N LYS A 66 10.28 12.68 -9.16
CA LYS A 66 11.72 12.71 -8.86
C LYS A 66 12.04 11.96 -7.56
N SER A 67 11.22 12.19 -6.53
CA SER A 67 11.33 11.53 -5.22
C SER A 67 11.11 10.01 -5.34
N GLN A 68 10.06 9.58 -6.04
CA GLN A 68 9.75 8.16 -6.22
C GLN A 68 10.83 7.40 -7.00
N TYR A 69 11.47 8.04 -8.00
CA TYR A 69 12.50 7.42 -8.84
C TYR A 69 13.93 7.85 -8.50
N LEU A 70 14.18 8.43 -7.31
CA LEU A 70 15.49 8.98 -6.93
C LEU A 70 16.63 7.95 -6.97
N THR A 71 16.31 6.67 -6.77
CA THR A 71 17.25 5.53 -6.76
C THR A 71 17.64 5.06 -8.16
N VAL A 72 16.86 5.38 -9.19
CA VAL A 72 17.08 4.90 -10.57
C VAL A 72 18.20 5.69 -11.23
N LYS A 73 19.33 5.03 -11.52
CA LYS A 73 20.56 5.65 -12.06
C LYS A 73 20.71 5.58 -13.59
N SER A 74 19.83 4.85 -14.28
CA SER A 74 19.90 4.60 -15.74
C SER A 74 18.74 5.28 -16.46
N PRO A 75 18.97 6.02 -17.58
CA PRO A 75 17.91 6.67 -18.34
C PRO A 75 16.89 5.67 -18.87
N PHE A 76 17.37 4.57 -19.46
CA PHE A 76 16.52 3.47 -19.93
C PHE A 76 15.61 2.92 -18.82
N GLN A 77 16.14 2.65 -17.63
CA GLN A 77 15.34 2.13 -16.52
C GLN A 77 14.32 3.15 -16.00
N LEU A 78 14.67 4.44 -15.99
CA LEU A 78 13.74 5.52 -15.63
C LEU A 78 12.60 5.63 -16.67
N TRP A 79 12.96 5.66 -17.95
CA TRP A 79 12.04 5.73 -19.09
C TRP A 79 11.05 4.55 -19.09
N LYS A 80 11.57 3.33 -18.95
CA LYS A 80 10.77 2.09 -18.83
C LYS A 80 9.83 2.14 -17.63
N SER A 81 10.35 2.53 -16.45
CA SER A 81 9.55 2.61 -15.22
C SER A 81 8.45 3.68 -15.25
N LEU A 82 8.66 4.78 -15.97
CA LEU A 82 7.63 5.79 -16.22
C LEU A 82 6.58 5.27 -17.20
N LYS A 83 7.02 4.66 -18.31
CA LYS A 83 6.12 4.09 -19.31
C LYS A 83 5.23 3.00 -18.71
N ASP A 84 5.82 2.01 -18.04
CA ASP A 84 5.08 0.89 -17.46
C ASP A 84 4.04 1.38 -16.42
N ARG A 85 4.37 2.42 -15.64
CA ARG A 85 3.41 3.10 -14.75
C ARG A 85 2.23 3.70 -15.52
N PHE A 86 2.49 4.53 -16.53
CA PHE A 86 1.42 5.29 -17.19
C PHE A 86 0.60 4.44 -18.16
N ASP A 87 1.20 3.43 -18.81
CA ASP A 87 0.44 2.41 -19.54
C ASP A 87 -0.38 1.51 -18.60
N HIS A 88 0.11 1.17 -17.39
CA HIS A 88 -0.71 0.50 -16.37
C HIS A 88 -1.87 1.38 -15.89
N GLN A 89 -1.65 2.66 -15.58
CA GLN A 89 -2.70 3.60 -15.17
C GLN A 89 -3.79 3.77 -16.25
N LYS A 90 -3.36 3.91 -17.51
CA LYS A 90 -4.23 3.94 -18.71
C LYS A 90 -5.00 2.63 -18.91
N THR A 91 -4.40 1.50 -18.56
CA THR A 91 -5.06 0.19 -18.58
C THR A 91 -6.10 0.09 -17.47
N GLN A 92 -5.77 0.51 -16.24
CA GLN A 92 -6.71 0.57 -15.11
C GLN A 92 -7.95 1.45 -15.39
N TYR A 93 -7.80 2.60 -16.08
CA TYR A 93 -8.96 3.40 -16.50
C TYR A 93 -9.85 2.67 -17.52
N ARG A 94 -9.28 1.83 -18.39
CA ARG A 94 -10.02 1.01 -19.37
C ARG A 94 -10.69 -0.20 -18.73
N GLU A 95 -9.98 -0.89 -17.83
CA GLU A 95 -10.47 -2.08 -17.10
C GLU A 95 -11.60 -1.74 -16.13
N ARG A 96 -11.55 -0.58 -15.46
CA ARG A 96 -12.66 -0.05 -14.66
C ARG A 96 -13.90 0.27 -15.49
N GLY A 97 -13.75 0.34 -16.82
CA GLY A 97 -14.87 0.30 -17.76
C GLY A 97 -15.86 1.44 -17.56
N PHE A 98 -15.37 2.63 -17.19
CA PHE A 98 -16.18 3.84 -17.00
C PHE A 98 -16.94 4.17 -18.29
N LYS A 99 -18.22 3.79 -18.36
CA LYS A 99 -19.10 3.96 -19.52
C LYS A 99 -19.76 5.33 -19.52
N THR A 100 -19.86 5.97 -18.36
CA THR A 100 -20.44 7.30 -18.20
C THR A 100 -19.52 8.22 -17.40
N TYR A 101 -19.58 9.51 -17.72
CA TYR A 101 -18.81 10.56 -17.03
C TYR A 101 -19.16 10.63 -15.53
N SER A 102 -20.39 10.24 -15.18
CA SER A 102 -20.91 10.09 -13.82
C SER A 102 -20.18 9.04 -12.99
N GLU A 103 -19.77 7.90 -13.57
CA GLU A 103 -19.05 6.85 -12.83
C GLU A 103 -17.64 7.33 -12.41
N LEU A 104 -16.97 8.06 -13.29
CA LEU A 104 -15.67 8.69 -13.00
C LEU A 104 -15.82 9.75 -11.89
N ILE A 105 -16.83 10.62 -11.98
CA ILE A 105 -17.12 11.63 -10.96
C ILE A 105 -17.43 10.98 -9.60
N LEU A 106 -18.24 9.91 -9.56
CA LEU A 106 -18.54 9.19 -8.32
C LEU A 106 -17.28 8.56 -7.69
N CYS A 107 -16.39 7.96 -8.48
CA CYS A 107 -15.12 7.46 -7.96
C CYS A 107 -14.19 8.58 -7.43
N LEU A 108 -14.21 9.76 -8.04
CA LEU A 108 -13.43 10.91 -7.56
C LEU A 108 -14.00 11.49 -6.26
N LEU A 109 -15.32 11.69 -6.18
CA LEU A 109 -16.01 12.16 -4.96
C LEU A 109 -15.80 11.20 -3.78
N VAL A 110 -15.96 9.90 -3.99
CA VAL A 110 -15.72 8.89 -2.93
C VAL A 110 -14.24 8.89 -2.50
N ALA A 111 -13.29 9.11 -3.41
CA ALA A 111 -11.88 9.25 -3.03
C ALA A 111 -11.61 10.54 -2.23
N GLU A 112 -12.28 11.64 -2.58
CA GLU A 112 -12.18 12.91 -1.86
C GLU A 112 -12.77 12.82 -0.45
N GLU A 113 -13.99 12.28 -0.29
CA GLU A 113 -14.62 12.04 1.01
C GLU A 113 -13.76 11.13 1.89
N ASN A 114 -13.15 10.08 1.35
CA ASN A 114 -12.22 9.24 2.11
C ASN A 114 -10.98 10.02 2.60
N ASN A 115 -10.44 10.94 1.81
CA ASN A 115 -9.34 11.80 2.25
C ASN A 115 -9.78 12.80 3.33
N GLN A 116 -10.98 13.38 3.20
CA GLN A 116 -11.57 14.24 4.23
C GLN A 116 -11.83 13.45 5.54
N LEU A 117 -12.31 12.20 5.45
CA LEU A 117 -12.50 11.31 6.59
C LEU A 117 -11.17 10.90 7.25
N LEU A 118 -10.11 10.68 6.49
CA LEU A 118 -8.76 10.43 7.04
C LEU A 118 -8.24 11.66 7.81
N LEU A 119 -8.39 12.87 7.24
CA LEU A 119 -8.06 14.11 7.94
C LEU A 119 -8.89 14.28 9.21
N ASN A 120 -10.20 14.03 9.16
CA ASN A 120 -11.07 14.14 10.33
C ASN A 120 -10.71 13.10 11.42
N ASN A 121 -10.38 11.85 11.06
CA ASN A 121 -9.91 10.84 12.02
C ASN A 121 -8.58 11.22 12.70
N HIS A 122 -7.70 11.95 12.00
CA HIS A 122 -6.49 12.49 12.63
C HIS A 122 -6.82 13.55 13.71
N HIS A 123 -7.84 14.39 13.47
CA HIS A 123 -8.26 15.44 14.40
C HIS A 123 -9.18 14.96 15.53
N THR A 124 -9.95 13.87 15.34
CA THR A 124 -10.78 13.29 16.41
C THR A 124 -9.99 12.42 17.40
N ARG A 125 -8.71 12.12 17.13
CA ARG A 125 -7.83 11.42 18.07
C ARG A 125 -7.62 12.27 19.33
N PRO A 126 -8.08 11.85 20.53
CA PRO A 126 -7.89 12.65 21.74
C PRO A 126 -6.41 12.79 22.08
N THR A 127 -5.98 14.02 22.39
CA THR A 127 -4.64 14.35 22.89
C THR A 127 -4.46 13.79 24.31
N GLY A 128 -4.24 12.48 24.39
CA GLY A 128 -4.28 11.71 25.63
C GLY A 128 -4.32 10.19 25.46
N SER A 129 -4.37 9.65 24.22
CA SER A 129 -4.18 8.22 23.98
C SER A 129 -2.78 7.80 24.48
N LYS A 130 -2.70 7.09 25.61
CA LYS A 130 -1.44 6.60 26.19
C LYS A 130 -0.67 5.74 25.17
N PRO A 131 0.68 5.81 25.13
CA PRO A 131 1.46 4.80 24.42
C PRO A 131 1.22 3.42 25.06
N LEU A 132 1.32 2.36 24.26
CA LEU A 132 1.27 0.99 24.77
C LEU A 132 2.51 0.74 25.66
N PRO A 133 2.34 0.25 26.90
CA PRO A 133 3.46 -0.03 27.78
C PRO A 133 4.13 -1.36 27.41
N GLU A 134 5.29 -1.29 26.74
CA GLU A 134 6.23 -2.41 26.66
C GLU A 134 6.92 -2.60 28.02
N ASN A 135 6.35 -3.42 28.91
CA ASN A 135 6.99 -3.77 30.17
C ASN A 135 6.90 -5.28 30.43
N SER A 136 8.06 -5.87 30.73
CA SER A 136 8.22 -7.23 31.23
C SER A 136 8.07 -7.28 32.76
N ALA A 137 8.13 -8.51 33.29
CA ALA A 137 8.27 -8.87 34.71
C ALA A 137 7.01 -8.86 35.60
N ALA A 138 6.97 -9.94 36.40
CA ALA A 138 5.89 -10.42 37.25
C ALA A 138 5.59 -9.58 38.51
N LEU A 139 4.43 -9.87 39.13
CA LEU A 139 4.10 -9.49 40.51
C LEU A 139 3.45 -10.68 41.25
N PRO A 140 4.01 -11.12 42.40
CA PRO A 140 3.33 -11.96 43.38
C PRO A 140 2.84 -11.14 44.61
N GLU A 141 1.79 -11.64 45.27
CA GLU A 141 1.46 -11.50 46.71
C GLU A 141 1.50 -10.12 47.42
N ALA A 142 0.58 -9.73 48.30
CA ALA A 142 -0.70 -10.29 48.78
C ALA A 142 -1.47 -9.09 49.45
N ASN A 143 -2.32 -9.14 50.49
CA ASN A 143 -2.73 -10.18 51.43
C ASN A 143 -4.23 -10.07 51.84
N ALA A 144 -4.56 -10.06 53.14
CA ALA A 144 -5.83 -10.53 53.69
C ALA A 144 -6.30 -9.76 54.94
N THR A 145 -7.58 -9.84 55.29
CA THR A 145 -8.02 -9.98 56.70
C THR A 145 -9.49 -10.44 56.84
N SER A 146 -9.79 -11.13 57.96
CA SER A 146 -11.12 -11.55 58.44
C SER A 146 -11.83 -12.68 57.63
N SER A 147 -12.58 -13.63 58.22
CA SER A 147 -12.63 -14.10 59.62
C SER A 147 -13.08 -15.58 59.73
N ARG A 148 -12.93 -16.14 60.94
CA ARG A 148 -13.42 -17.41 61.54
C ARG A 148 -14.74 -17.99 60.97
N LYS A 149 -15.06 -19.30 61.04
CA LYS A 149 -14.37 -20.54 61.50
C LYS A 149 -15.33 -21.74 61.31
N GLY A 150 -14.87 -22.89 60.81
CA GLY A 150 -15.69 -24.11 60.74
C GLY A 150 -14.86 -25.41 60.66
N ARG A 151 -15.27 -26.45 61.39
CA ARG A 151 -14.67 -27.81 61.38
C ARG A 151 -15.80 -28.85 61.33
N GLY A 152 -15.64 -29.91 60.55
CA GLY A 152 -16.52 -31.09 60.63
C GLY A 152 -16.37 -32.04 59.43
N ARG A 153 -16.13 -33.33 59.69
CA ARG A 153 -16.25 -34.42 58.70
C ARG A 153 -17.51 -35.22 59.05
N TYR A 154 -18.29 -35.69 58.07
CA TYR A 154 -19.08 -36.92 58.22
C TYR A 154 -19.27 -37.65 56.88
N HIS A 155 -19.57 -38.95 56.95
CA HIS A 155 -19.74 -39.86 55.81
C HIS A 155 -21.21 -39.90 55.34
N GLY A 156 -21.49 -40.27 54.09
CA GLY A 156 -22.86 -40.62 53.68
C GLY A 156 -23.14 -40.73 52.18
N SER A 157 -23.11 -41.96 51.65
CA SER A 157 -23.74 -42.40 50.39
C SER A 157 -23.91 -43.92 50.55
N PRO A 158 -25.04 -44.59 50.17
CA PRO A 158 -25.67 -44.48 48.83
C PRO A 158 -27.22 -44.68 48.79
N ARG A 159 -27.72 -45.04 47.59
CA ARG A 159 -29.11 -45.36 47.11
C ARG A 159 -29.76 -44.16 46.39
N GLY A 160 -30.30 -44.24 45.17
CA GLY A 160 -30.41 -45.25 44.11
C GLY A 160 -30.93 -44.53 42.83
N HIS A 161 -31.11 -45.10 41.63
CA HIS A 161 -31.18 -46.48 41.15
C HIS A 161 -30.59 -46.55 39.72
N SER A 162 -30.30 -47.75 39.20
CA SER A 162 -30.05 -47.99 37.75
C SER A 162 -31.44 -48.17 37.05
N TYR A 163 -31.66 -48.33 35.74
CA TYR A 163 -30.91 -48.92 34.61
C TYR A 163 -31.39 -48.25 33.29
N GLY A 164 -30.75 -48.38 32.13
CA GLY A 164 -29.58 -49.20 31.77
C GLY A 164 -29.06 -48.90 30.35
N CYS A 165 -28.07 -49.66 29.89
CA CYS A 165 -27.35 -49.40 28.65
C CYS A 165 -27.93 -50.16 27.44
N GLY A 166 -27.95 -49.52 26.26
CA GLY A 166 -28.19 -50.17 24.97
C GLY A 166 -27.01 -49.99 24.01
N ARG A 167 -26.12 -51.00 23.91
CA ARG A 167 -25.14 -51.10 22.82
C ARG A 167 -25.75 -51.91 21.68
N GLY A 168 -25.64 -51.43 20.44
CA GLY A 168 -26.08 -52.18 19.26
C GLY A 168 -25.39 -51.69 17.99
N HIS A 169 -24.41 -52.46 17.49
CA HIS A 169 -23.94 -52.33 16.12
C HIS A 169 -24.96 -52.95 15.16
N SER A 170 -25.11 -52.38 13.97
CA SER A 170 -24.75 -53.12 12.76
C SER A 170 -24.46 -52.18 11.58
N CYS A 171 -23.67 -52.69 10.64
CA CYS A 171 -23.40 -52.10 9.34
C CYS A 171 -23.93 -53.05 8.23
N HIS A 172 -23.74 -52.66 6.96
CA HIS A 172 -24.23 -53.29 5.72
C HIS A 172 -25.69 -52.92 5.35
N GLY A 173 -26.07 -52.89 4.06
CA GLY A 173 -25.34 -53.38 2.88
C GLY A 173 -25.63 -52.66 1.55
N ARG A 174 -25.12 -53.25 0.46
CA ARG A 174 -25.12 -52.70 -0.91
C ARG A 174 -26.44 -52.94 -1.67
N GLY A 175 -26.72 -52.07 -2.64
CA GLY A 175 -27.62 -52.32 -3.78
C GLY A 175 -27.86 -51.05 -4.59
N ARG A 176 -27.85 -51.06 -5.93
CA ARG A 176 -27.47 -52.13 -6.86
C ARG A 176 -26.97 -51.53 -8.18
#